data_AF-A0A5R8ML84-F1
#
_entry.id   AF-A0A5R8ML84-F1
#
_cell.length_a   1.000
_cell.length_b   1.000
_cell.length_c   1.000
_cell.angle_alpha   90.00
_cell.angle_beta   90.00
_cell.angle_gamma   90.00
#
_symmetry.space_group_name_H-M   'P 1'
#
loop_
_entity.id
_entity.type
_entity.pdbx_description
1 polymer ?
#
loop_
_entity_poly.entity_id
_entity_poly.type
_entity_poly.pdbx_seq_one_letter_code
_entity_poly.pdbx_strand_id
1 'polypeptide(L)'
;MAIATYRGEKTVAELATRLYTRLTLRQRDKAETALLRANPRLRDLKRLPQGAVLEVPTLDGPRLRARGDAAAPIDEIGDEVSAALKAFGQRLETRFETDQKDTQVALKLMKSAAFKRVLGEHPELEKSVNLAAKTLTTRSKATVERQKAVETALKQALAGLEKGPR
;
A
#
# COMPACT_ATOMS: atom_id res chain seq x y z
N MET A 1 23.43 -6.17 16.37
CA MET A 1 22.16 -5.51 16.77
C MET A 1 21.05 -6.15 15.98
N ALA A 2 19.99 -6.67 16.62
CA ALA A 2 18.90 -7.33 15.92
C ALA A 2 17.77 -6.34 15.65
N ILE A 3 17.18 -6.39 14.46
CA ILE A 3 16.09 -5.50 14.04
C ILE A 3 14.89 -6.36 13.66
N ALA A 4 13.69 -5.90 14.00
CA ALA A 4 12.43 -6.56 13.64
C ALA A 4 11.37 -5.53 13.26
N THR A 5 10.40 -5.91 12.44
CA THR A 5 9.26 -5.05 12.12
C THR A 5 8.08 -5.31 13.06
N TYR A 6 7.34 -4.26 13.39
CA TYR A 6 6.07 -4.33 14.10
C TYR A 6 4.98 -4.86 13.15
N ARG A 7 4.30 -5.94 13.52
CA ARG A 7 3.28 -6.60 12.69
C ARG A 7 1.85 -6.33 13.16
N GLY A 8 1.67 -5.39 14.10
CA GLY A 8 0.37 -5.09 14.69
C GLY A 8 0.03 -5.92 15.92
N GLU A 9 1.05 -6.36 16.67
CA GLU A 9 0.88 -7.06 17.94
C GLU A 9 0.05 -6.22 18.93
N LYS A 10 -0.93 -6.84 19.59
CA LYS A 10 -1.87 -6.13 20.48
C LYS A 10 -1.21 -5.72 21.79
N THR A 11 -0.15 -6.43 22.17
CA THR A 11 0.58 -6.19 23.42
C THR A 11 2.09 -6.35 23.22
N VAL A 12 2.89 -5.69 24.07
CA VAL A 12 4.35 -5.86 24.09
C VAL A 12 4.73 -7.29 24.49
N ALA A 13 3.88 -7.97 25.25
CA ALA A 13 4.03 -9.38 25.62
C ALA A 13 3.96 -10.33 24.42
N GLU A 14 3.03 -10.06 23.49
CA GLU A 14 2.91 -10.80 22.22
C GLU A 14 4.16 -10.58 21.36
N LEU A 15 4.63 -9.33 21.27
CA LEU A 15 5.87 -8.98 20.58
C LEU A 15 7.08 -9.70 21.20
N ALA A 16 7.24 -9.68 22.52
CA ALA A 16 8.33 -10.36 23.22
C ALA A 16 8.31 -11.88 22.99
N THR A 17 7.11 -12.49 23.02
CA THR A 17 6.94 -13.93 22.77
C THR A 17 7.26 -14.32 21.32
N ARG A 18 7.07 -13.39 20.37
CA ARG A 18 7.48 -13.58 18.97
C ARG A 18 8.99 -13.46 18.78
N LEU A 19 9.63 -12.53 19.49
CA LEU A 19 11.05 -12.19 19.28
C LEU A 19 12.03 -13.12 20.02
N TYR A 20 11.65 -13.71 21.15
CA TYR A 20 12.53 -14.57 21.95
C TYR A 20 11.97 -16.00 22.06
N THR A 21 12.85 -17.01 22.05
CA THR A 21 12.47 -18.40 22.33
C THR A 21 12.51 -18.67 23.83
N ARG A 22 11.64 -19.59 24.29
CA ARG A 22 11.71 -20.19 25.64
C ARG A 22 11.77 -19.15 26.78
N LEU A 23 10.97 -18.10 26.69
CA LEU A 23 10.81 -17.13 27.78
C LEU A 23 10.10 -17.76 28.98
N THR A 24 10.73 -17.72 30.15
CA THR A 24 10.04 -17.91 31.44
C THR A 24 9.27 -16.64 31.82
N LEU A 25 8.30 -16.73 32.74
CA LEU A 25 7.52 -15.58 33.24
C LEU A 25 8.42 -14.41 33.66
N ARG A 26 9.47 -14.68 34.46
CA ARG A 26 10.42 -13.65 34.91
C ARG A 26 11.29 -13.07 33.78
N GLN A 27 11.50 -13.82 32.70
CA GLN A 27 12.26 -13.35 31.54
C GLN A 27 11.38 -12.56 30.57
N ARG A 28 10.08 -12.84 30.52
CA ARG A 28 9.10 -12.08 29.75
C ARG A 28 9.05 -10.62 30.23
N ASP A 29 8.93 -10.41 31.54
CA ASP A 29 8.89 -9.04 32.11
C ASP A 29 10.19 -8.26 31.82
N LYS A 30 11.33 -8.96 31.87
CA LYS A 30 12.63 -8.38 31.52
C LYS A 30 12.72 -8.04 30.03
N ALA A 31 12.20 -8.89 29.16
CA ALA A 31 12.18 -8.67 27.72
C ALA A 31 11.26 -7.51 27.34
N GLU A 32 10.08 -7.41 27.94
CA GLU A 32 9.16 -6.30 27.73
C GLU A 32 9.77 -4.97 28.19
N THR A 33 10.38 -4.95 29.37
CA THR A 33 11.06 -3.76 29.89
C THR A 33 12.22 -3.33 28.98
N ALA A 34 13.01 -4.28 28.49
CA ALA A 34 14.12 -4.00 27.59
C ALA A 34 13.63 -3.49 26.22
N LEU A 35 12.58 -4.11 25.65
CA LEU A 35 11.95 -3.67 24.41
C LEU A 35 11.36 -2.27 24.52
N LEU A 36 10.72 -1.93 25.64
CA LEU A 36 10.19 -0.60 25.91
C LEU A 36 11.28 0.46 26.12
N ARG A 37 12.44 0.07 26.67
CA ARG A 37 13.60 0.97 26.80
C ARG A 37 14.25 1.24 25.44
N ALA A 38 14.45 0.20 24.63
CA ALA A 38 15.01 0.33 23.30
C ALA A 38 14.04 1.03 22.32
N ASN A 39 12.73 0.83 22.49
CA ASN A 39 11.70 1.38 21.63
C ASN A 39 10.60 2.08 22.45
N PRO A 40 10.82 3.34 22.88
CA PRO A 40 9.82 4.10 23.65
C PRO A 40 8.46 4.22 22.96
N ARG A 41 8.45 4.14 21.62
CA ARG A 41 7.24 4.17 20.79
C ARG A 41 6.30 2.98 21.01
N LEU A 42 6.80 1.85 21.55
CA LEU A 42 5.98 0.70 21.94
C LEU A 42 5.06 0.98 23.13
N ARG A 43 5.19 2.12 23.83
CA ARG A 43 4.24 2.54 24.88
C ARG A 43 2.86 2.86 24.31
N ASP A 44 2.78 3.24 23.03
CA ASP A 44 1.53 3.55 22.34
C ASP A 44 1.41 2.70 21.06
N LEU A 45 1.19 1.40 21.25
CA LEU A 45 1.02 0.42 20.17
C LEU A 45 -0.10 0.78 19.17
N LYS A 46 -1.09 1.57 19.60
CA LYS A 46 -2.21 2.01 18.75
C LYS A 46 -1.78 3.08 17.73
N ARG A 47 -0.72 3.82 18.02
CA ARG A 47 -0.17 4.85 17.13
C ARG A 47 1.01 4.36 16.30
N LEU A 48 1.45 3.12 16.53
CA LEU A 48 2.56 2.55 15.79
C LEU A 48 2.03 1.95 14.46
N PRO A 49 2.48 2.44 13.29
CA PRO A 49 2.09 1.85 12.02
C PRO A 49 2.67 0.44 11.89
N GLN A 50 1.91 -0.46 11.29
CA GLN A 50 2.46 -1.75 10.84
C GLN A 50 3.64 -1.50 9.90
N GLY A 51 4.68 -2.33 10.01
CA GLY A 51 5.96 -2.14 9.30
C GLY A 51 6.97 -1.25 10.04
N ALA A 52 6.62 -0.69 11.20
CA ALA A 52 7.57 0.11 11.98
C ALA A 52 8.79 -0.72 12.41
N VAL A 53 9.99 -0.15 12.21
CA VAL A 53 11.27 -0.78 12.56
C VAL A 53 11.49 -0.70 14.07
N LEU A 54 11.79 -1.85 14.69
CA LEU A 54 12.03 -2.01 16.12
C LEU A 54 13.44 -2.55 16.36
N GLU A 55 14.11 -1.95 17.34
CA GLU A 55 15.38 -2.42 17.86
C GLU A 55 15.16 -3.55 18.88
N VAL A 56 15.77 -4.71 18.66
CA VAL A 56 15.60 -5.86 19.54
C VAL A 56 16.85 -6.03 20.41
N PRO A 57 16.77 -5.75 21.73
CA PRO A 57 17.91 -5.83 22.62
C PRO A 57 18.33 -7.29 22.86
N THR A 58 19.64 -7.54 22.93
CA THR A 58 20.15 -8.85 23.37
C THR A 58 19.97 -8.96 24.88
N LEU A 59 19.44 -10.09 25.36
CA LEU A 59 19.21 -10.34 26.79
C LEU A 59 20.08 -11.51 27.27
N ASP A 60 20.59 -11.43 28.50
CA ASP A 60 21.31 -12.53 29.13
C ASP A 60 20.34 -13.67 29.49
N GLY A 61 20.49 -14.82 28.83
CA GLY A 61 19.69 -16.03 29.07
C GLY A 61 18.73 -16.38 27.92
N PRO A 62 17.63 -15.64 27.70
CA PRO A 62 16.70 -15.96 26.63
C PRO A 62 17.36 -15.69 25.29
N ARG A 63 17.51 -16.74 24.49
CA ARG A 63 17.99 -16.59 23.13
C ARG A 63 16.93 -15.85 22.33
N LEU A 64 17.37 -14.87 21.54
CA LEU A 64 16.55 -14.43 20.41
C LEU A 64 16.10 -15.69 19.68
N ARG A 65 14.84 -15.74 19.26
CA ARG A 65 14.39 -16.81 18.36
C ARG A 65 15.39 -16.77 17.21
N ALA A 66 16.25 -17.80 17.12
CA ALA A 66 17.09 -17.98 15.96
C ALA A 66 16.09 -17.91 14.81
N ARG A 67 16.32 -16.97 13.89
CA ARG A 67 15.56 -16.86 12.65
C ARG A 67 15.88 -18.14 11.86
N GLY A 68 15.36 -19.29 12.30
CA GLY A 68 15.14 -20.43 11.44
C GLY A 68 14.12 -19.93 10.44
N ASP A 69 14.58 -19.70 9.22
CA ASP A 69 13.77 -19.30 8.06
C ASP A 69 13.05 -17.94 8.12
N ALA A 70 13.35 -17.07 9.09
CA ALA A 70 12.94 -15.67 8.98
C ALA A 70 13.96 -14.94 8.09
N ALA A 71 13.55 -14.71 6.85
CA ALA A 71 14.26 -13.97 5.81
C ALA A 71 14.97 -12.74 6.37
N ALA A 72 16.11 -12.33 5.80
CA ALA A 72 16.87 -11.18 6.30
C ALA A 72 15.94 -9.97 6.46
N PRO A 73 16.16 -9.03 7.40
CA PRO A 73 15.28 -7.86 7.57
C PRO A 73 15.04 -7.09 6.26
N ILE A 74 15.99 -7.19 5.32
CA ILE A 74 15.92 -6.63 3.97
C ILE A 74 14.91 -7.38 3.09
N ASP A 75 14.85 -8.70 3.18
CA ASP A 75 13.87 -9.53 2.45
C ASP A 75 12.44 -9.28 2.95
N GLU A 76 12.25 -9.17 4.27
CA GLU A 76 10.95 -8.83 4.86
C GLU A 76 10.45 -7.45 4.38
N ILE A 77 11.37 -6.47 4.26
CA ILE A 77 11.06 -5.14 3.72
C ILE A 77 10.76 -5.22 2.21
N GLY A 78 11.52 -6.02 1.45
CA GLY A 78 11.27 -6.24 0.03
C GLY A 78 9.89 -6.83 -0.25
N ASP A 79 9.48 -7.83 0.54
CA ASP A 79 8.17 -8.45 0.47
C ASP A 79 7.04 -7.46 0.83
N GLU A 80 7.22 -6.67 1.89
CA GLU A 80 6.23 -5.67 2.32
C GLU A 80 6.05 -4.55 1.27
N VAL A 81 7.15 -4.05 0.70
CA VAL A 81 7.11 -3.06 -0.38
C VAL A 81 6.48 -3.65 -1.64
N SER A 82 6.81 -4.89 -1.99
CA SER A 82 6.20 -5.60 -3.13
C SER A 82 4.70 -5.76 -2.95
N ALA A 83 4.25 -6.17 -1.75
CA ALA A 83 2.84 -6.28 -1.42
C ALA A 83 2.12 -4.92 -1.48
N ALA A 84 2.72 -3.85 -0.95
CA ALA A 84 2.16 -2.51 -0.99
C ALA A 84 2.03 -1.98 -2.42
N LEU A 85 3.03 -2.20 -3.28
CA LEU A 85 3.01 -1.82 -4.69
C LEU A 85 1.94 -2.59 -5.47
N LYS A 86 1.78 -3.90 -5.23
CA LYS A 86 0.71 -4.71 -5.84
C LYS A 86 -0.68 -4.20 -5.44
N ALA A 87 -0.89 -3.95 -4.15
CA ALA A 87 -2.16 -3.42 -3.66
C ALA A 87 -2.45 -2.01 -4.20
N PHE A 88 -1.42 -1.18 -4.36
CA PHE A 88 -1.55 0.13 -4.99
C PHE A 88 -1.91 0.02 -6.49
N GLY A 89 -1.27 -0.90 -7.21
CA GLY A 89 -1.59 -1.20 -8.61
C GLY A 89 -3.04 -1.60 -8.81
N GLN A 90 -3.55 -2.54 -8.01
CA GLN A 90 -4.95 -2.98 -8.06
C GLN A 90 -5.93 -1.81 -7.83
N ARG A 91 -5.66 -0.95 -6.85
CA ARG A 91 -6.50 0.24 -6.59
C ARG A 91 -6.50 1.22 -7.76
N LEU A 92 -5.35 1.41 -8.42
CA LEU A 92 -5.26 2.27 -9.59
C LEU A 92 -5.99 1.67 -10.79
N GLU A 93 -5.87 0.37 -11.02
CA GLU A 93 -6.60 -0.35 -12.08
C GLU A 93 -8.11 -0.18 -11.94
N THR A 94 -8.65 -0.42 -10.73
CA THR A 94 -10.08 -0.18 -10.47
C THR A 94 -10.49 1.27 -10.76
N ARG A 95 -9.67 2.25 -10.35
CA ARG A 95 -9.95 3.67 -10.63
C ARG A 95 -9.92 4.00 -12.12
N PHE A 96 -8.97 3.44 -12.87
CA PHE A 96 -8.90 3.63 -14.32
C PHE A 96 -10.12 3.01 -15.01
N GLU A 97 -10.55 1.82 -14.60
CA GLU A 97 -11.77 1.21 -15.14
C GLU A 97 -13.02 2.05 -14.86
N THR A 98 -13.17 2.55 -13.64
CA THR A 98 -14.30 3.42 -13.28
C THR A 98 -14.28 4.71 -14.10
N ASP A 99 -13.15 5.40 -14.19
CA ASP A 99 -13.02 6.65 -14.98
C ASP A 99 -13.34 6.41 -16.47
N GLN A 100 -12.91 5.27 -17.02
CA GLN A 100 -13.23 4.88 -18.40
C GLN A 100 -14.72 4.59 -18.59
N LYS A 101 -15.34 3.83 -17.68
CA LYS A 101 -16.78 3.52 -17.73
C LYS A 101 -17.61 4.80 -17.62
N ASP A 102 -17.29 5.68 -16.69
CA ASP A 102 -17.99 6.95 -16.48
C ASP A 102 -17.85 7.86 -17.71
N THR A 103 -16.66 7.94 -18.29
CA THR A 103 -16.43 8.72 -19.52
C THR A 103 -17.23 8.17 -20.70
N GLN A 104 -17.30 6.83 -20.84
CA GLN A 104 -18.13 6.21 -21.88
C GLN A 104 -19.62 6.46 -21.67
N VAL A 105 -20.11 6.40 -20.43
CA VAL A 105 -21.51 6.71 -20.09
C VAL A 105 -21.83 8.16 -20.42
N ALA A 106 -20.98 9.11 -20.04
CA ALA A 106 -21.16 10.52 -20.36
C ALA A 106 -21.20 10.77 -21.88
N LEU A 107 -20.28 10.17 -22.64
CA LEU A 107 -20.27 10.28 -24.11
C LEU A 107 -21.50 9.64 -24.76
N LYS A 108 -22.01 8.52 -24.21
CA LYS A 108 -23.27 7.90 -24.69
C LYS A 108 -24.47 8.80 -24.40
N LEU A 109 -24.53 9.39 -23.20
CA LEU A 109 -25.61 10.31 -22.81
C LEU A 109 -25.64 11.53 -23.73
N MET A 110 -24.49 12.14 -24.02
CA MET A 110 -24.39 13.29 -24.94
C MET A 110 -24.80 12.95 -26.37
N LYS A 111 -24.68 11.67 -26.78
CA LYS A 111 -25.11 11.19 -28.10
C LYS A 111 -26.58 10.77 -28.14
N SER A 112 -27.23 10.64 -26.99
CA SER A 112 -28.60 10.16 -26.88
C SER A 112 -29.60 11.11 -27.56
N ALA A 113 -30.70 10.56 -28.08
CA ALA A 113 -31.75 11.36 -28.69
C ALA A 113 -32.39 12.35 -27.69
N ALA A 114 -32.54 11.95 -26.42
CA ALA A 114 -33.08 12.81 -25.36
C ALA A 114 -32.19 14.04 -25.14
N PHE A 115 -30.88 13.85 -25.01
CA PHE A 115 -29.94 14.95 -24.82
C PHE A 115 -29.90 15.88 -26.04
N LYS A 116 -29.92 15.32 -27.26
CA LYS A 116 -29.97 16.12 -28.50
C LYS A 116 -31.24 16.95 -28.64
N ARG A 117 -32.40 16.45 -28.16
CA ARG A 117 -33.66 17.21 -28.15
C ARG A 117 -33.55 18.44 -27.23
N VAL A 118 -33.09 18.23 -26.00
CA VAL A 118 -32.85 19.33 -25.03
C VAL A 118 -31.83 20.33 -25.58
N LEU A 119 -30.77 19.86 -26.26
CA LEU A 119 -29.81 20.74 -26.91
C LEU A 119 -30.43 21.55 -28.06
N GLY A 120 -31.38 20.97 -28.80
CA GLY A 120 -32.12 21.67 -29.84
C GLY A 120 -33.02 22.79 -29.31
N GLU A 121 -33.50 22.67 -28.06
CA GLU A 121 -34.22 23.75 -27.35
C GLU A 121 -33.28 24.86 -26.86
N HIS A 122 -31.98 24.56 -26.73
CA HIS A 122 -30.95 25.45 -26.18
C HIS A 122 -29.69 25.53 -27.08
N PRO A 123 -29.80 26.08 -28.31
CA PRO A 123 -28.69 26.13 -29.27
C PRO A 123 -27.47 26.92 -28.75
N GLU A 124 -27.66 27.85 -27.82
CA GLU A 124 -26.58 28.59 -27.15
C GLU A 124 -25.60 27.67 -26.40
N LEU A 125 -26.04 26.48 -25.98
CA LEU A 125 -25.23 25.50 -25.27
C LEU A 125 -24.41 24.60 -26.20
N GLU A 126 -24.66 24.62 -27.51
CA GLU A 126 -24.03 23.71 -28.48
C GLU A 126 -22.50 23.79 -28.47
N LYS A 127 -21.94 25.01 -28.36
CA LYS A 127 -20.49 25.21 -28.26
C LYS A 127 -19.91 24.56 -27.01
N SER A 128 -20.57 24.73 -25.87
CA SER A 128 -20.15 24.18 -24.58
C SER A 128 -20.22 22.65 -24.57
N VAL A 129 -21.30 22.08 -25.12
CA VAL A 129 -21.47 20.64 -25.28
C VAL A 129 -20.39 20.05 -26.20
N ASN A 130 -20.13 20.68 -27.34
CA ASN A 130 -19.09 20.22 -28.27
C ASN A 130 -17.69 20.28 -27.64
N LEU A 131 -17.41 21.32 -26.87
CA LEU A 131 -16.16 21.43 -26.10
C LEU A 131 -16.07 20.33 -25.05
N ALA A 132 -17.14 20.09 -24.28
CA ALA A 132 -17.17 19.02 -23.28
C ALA A 132 -16.94 17.64 -23.91
N ALA A 133 -17.55 17.34 -25.06
CA ALA A 133 -17.33 16.08 -25.78
C ALA A 133 -15.88 15.93 -26.26
N LYS A 134 -15.27 16.99 -26.79
CA LYS A 134 -13.84 17.01 -27.17
C LYS A 134 -12.92 16.81 -25.96
N THR A 135 -13.24 17.43 -24.83
CA THR A 135 -12.46 17.27 -23.60
C THR A 135 -12.56 15.84 -23.06
N LEU A 136 -13.76 15.25 -23.02
CA LEU A 136 -13.97 13.88 -22.57
C LEU A 136 -13.24 12.86 -23.45
N THR A 137 -13.25 13.03 -24.78
CA THR A 137 -12.52 12.14 -25.69
C THR A 137 -11.00 12.27 -25.54
N THR A 138 -10.49 13.50 -25.39
CA THR A 138 -9.06 13.75 -25.12
C THR A 138 -8.64 13.14 -23.78
N ARG A 139 -9.44 13.35 -22.72
CA ARG A 139 -9.22 12.78 -21.40
C ARG A 139 -9.22 11.25 -21.45
N SER A 140 -10.19 10.64 -22.13
CA SER A 140 -10.27 9.18 -22.28
C SER A 140 -8.98 8.60 -22.88
N LYS A 141 -8.46 9.18 -23.95
CA LYS A 141 -7.18 8.76 -24.55
C LYS A 141 -6.02 8.94 -23.57
N ALA A 142 -5.93 10.09 -22.90
CA ALA A 142 -4.89 10.35 -21.91
C ALA A 142 -4.95 9.39 -20.72
N THR A 143 -6.14 9.00 -20.26
CA THR A 143 -6.33 8.01 -19.19
C THR A 143 -5.80 6.65 -19.59
N VAL A 144 -6.06 6.18 -20.82
CA VAL A 144 -5.53 4.91 -21.33
C VAL A 144 -4.00 4.92 -21.40
N GLU A 145 -3.40 5.99 -21.90
CA GLU A 145 -1.94 6.12 -21.97
C GLU A 145 -1.30 6.18 -20.58
N ARG A 146 -1.92 6.91 -19.63
CA ARG A 146 -1.47 6.92 -18.23
C ARG A 146 -1.59 5.55 -17.58
N GLN A 147 -2.66 4.81 -17.84
CA GLN A 147 -2.83 3.45 -17.33
C GLN A 147 -1.67 2.56 -17.78
N LYS A 148 -1.35 2.53 -19.08
CA LYS A 148 -0.22 1.75 -19.61
C LYS A 148 1.11 2.17 -18.96
N ALA A 149 1.37 3.48 -18.85
CA ALA A 149 2.59 3.99 -18.25
C ALA A 149 2.75 3.56 -16.78
N VAL A 150 1.66 3.61 -16.01
CA VAL A 150 1.63 3.15 -14.60
C VAL A 150 1.85 1.64 -14.52
N GLU A 151 1.19 0.84 -15.37
CA GLU A 151 1.38 -0.61 -15.39
C GLU A 151 2.83 -0.99 -15.71
N THR A 152 3.46 -0.31 -16.67
CA THR A 152 4.88 -0.50 -16.99
C THR A 152 5.77 -0.12 -15.80
N ALA A 153 5.53 1.03 -15.17
CA ALA A 153 6.30 1.49 -14.02
C ALA A 153 6.18 0.52 -12.82
N LEU A 154 4.98 0.00 -12.54
CA LEU A 154 4.76 -0.98 -11.48
C LEU A 154 5.48 -2.30 -11.77
N LYS A 155 5.43 -2.80 -13.02
CA LYS A 155 6.16 -4.01 -13.43
C LYS A 155 7.67 -3.82 -13.25
N GLN A 156 8.21 -2.67 -13.65
CA GLN A 156 9.64 -2.36 -13.49
C GLN A 156 10.04 -2.26 -12.02
N ALA A 157 9.23 -1.58 -11.19
CA ALA A 157 9.48 -1.45 -9.76
C ALA A 157 9.47 -2.81 -9.06
N LEU A 158 8.49 -3.67 -9.35
CA LEU A 158 8.42 -5.04 -8.80
C LEU A 158 9.60 -5.90 -9.26
N ALA A 159 9.95 -5.87 -10.54
CA ALA A 159 11.10 -6.61 -11.06
C ALA A 159 12.44 -6.14 -10.46
N GLY A 160 12.56 -4.85 -10.13
CA GLY A 160 13.72 -4.28 -9.43
C GLY A 160 13.85 -4.80 -8.00
N LEU A 161 12.72 -4.98 -7.30
CA LEU A 161 12.71 -5.56 -5.95
C LEU A 161 13.07 -7.04 -5.95
N GLU A 162 12.68 -7.79 -6.98
CA GLU A 162 13.04 -9.23 -7.12
C GLU A 162 14.50 -9.47 -7.50
N LYS A 163 15.18 -8.47 -8.10
CA LYS A 163 16.56 -8.55 -8.60
C LYS A 163 17.60 -7.80 -7.74
N GLY A 164 17.19 -7.17 -6.64
CA GLY A 164 18.11 -6.50 -5.71
C GLY A 164 19.13 -7.47 -5.09
N PRO A 165 20.32 -7.00 -4.66
CA PRO A 165 21.37 -7.88 -4.15
C PRO A 165 20.87 -8.61 -2.91
N ARG A 166 20.81 -9.95 -3.02
CA ARG A 166 20.61 -10.87 -1.89
C ARG A 166 21.88 -10.98 -1.05
#